data_AF-A0A6C0I445-F1
#
_entry.id   AF-A0A6C0I445-F1
#
_cell.length_a   1.000
_cell.length_b   1.000
_cell.length_c   1.000
_cell.angle_alpha   90.00
_cell.angle_beta   90.00
_cell.angle_gamma   90.00
#
_symmetry.space_group_name_H-M   'P 1'
#
loop_
_entity.id
_entity.type
_entity.pdbx_description
1 polymer ?
#
loop_
_entity_poly.entity_id
_entity_poly.type
_entity_poly.pdbx_seq_one_letter_code
_entity_poly.pdbx_strand_id
1 'polypeptide(L)'
;MFEHFFFVIKQVFFVFSASVTSAYTVCCISNTPFYNPELTVNKLITSVAQSSLNLGVICGEAVLGALLYYPYMDNENHTLSTSLTNIAKYSLLIELFYYVYHRYLHVSKWYLIIHQQHHVNIHVYPLDTLQISILDSTGMMLTLILPMLFVNVNLLEHNLIMYIYLTGAILTHSKLLVSRHVIHHQKCKCNFCFLFPIFDYAFGTLET
;
A
#
# COMPACT_ATOMS: atom_id res chain seq x y z
N MET A 1 14.34 -23.90 -9.77
CA MET A 1 12.98 -23.35 -9.97
C MET A 1 12.13 -23.49 -8.70
N PHE A 2 11.96 -24.70 -8.15
CA PHE A 2 11.18 -24.93 -6.92
C PHE A 2 11.73 -24.15 -5.70
N GLU A 3 13.03 -24.19 -5.43
CA GLU A 3 13.63 -23.45 -4.30
C GLU A 3 13.45 -21.93 -4.41
N HIS A 4 13.61 -21.38 -5.62
CA HIS A 4 13.38 -19.96 -5.89
C HIS A 4 11.93 -19.55 -5.63
N PHE A 5 10.97 -20.40 -6.01
CA PHE A 5 9.55 -20.16 -5.73
C PHE A 5 9.27 -20.09 -4.22
N PHE A 6 9.77 -21.03 -3.42
CA PHE A 6 9.59 -20.97 -1.96
C PHE A 6 10.32 -19.81 -1.32
N PHE A 7 11.48 -19.42 -1.86
CA PHE A 7 12.19 -18.23 -1.40
C PHE A 7 11.33 -16.97 -1.58
N VAL A 8 10.77 -16.76 -2.78
CA VAL A 8 9.90 -15.63 -3.08
C VAL A 8 8.68 -15.60 -2.15
N ILE A 9 8.01 -16.74 -1.98
CA ILE A 9 6.85 -16.84 -1.06
C ILE A 9 7.26 -16.43 0.35
N LYS A 10 8.35 -16.98 0.88
CA LYS A 10 8.82 -16.65 2.24
C LYS A 10 9.10 -15.16 2.39
N GLN A 11 9.72 -14.53 1.39
CA GLN A 11 10.02 -13.10 1.42
C GLN A 11 8.74 -12.25 1.43
N VAL A 12 7.80 -12.52 0.52
CA VAL A 12 6.52 -11.79 0.47
C VAL A 12 5.76 -11.95 1.79
N PHE A 13 5.60 -13.19 2.28
CA PHE A 13 4.93 -13.44 3.55
C PHE A 13 5.61 -12.74 4.73
N PHE A 14 6.94 -12.72 4.76
CA PHE A 14 7.69 -12.03 5.81
C PHE A 14 7.40 -10.52 5.80
N VAL A 15 7.52 -9.86 4.64
CA VAL A 15 7.28 -8.40 4.52
C VAL A 15 5.84 -8.05 4.89
N PHE A 16 4.84 -8.80 4.40
CA PHE A 16 3.44 -8.57 4.74
C PHE A 16 3.17 -8.76 6.23
N SER A 17 3.62 -9.88 6.81
CA SER A 17 3.40 -10.19 8.22
C SER A 17 4.07 -9.16 9.13
N ALA A 18 5.31 -8.76 8.79
CA ALA A 18 6.03 -7.71 9.50
C ALA A 18 5.28 -6.37 9.43
N SER A 19 4.75 -6.01 8.25
CA SER A 19 4.04 -4.74 8.06
C SER A 19 2.73 -4.68 8.84
N VAL A 20 1.89 -5.72 8.73
CA VAL A 20 0.62 -5.81 9.47
C VAL A 20 0.86 -5.84 10.97
N THR A 21 1.83 -6.64 11.43
CA THR A 21 2.17 -6.73 12.86
C THR A 21 2.69 -5.39 13.39
N SER A 22 3.53 -4.70 12.63
CA SER A 22 4.05 -3.38 13.00
C SER A 22 2.92 -2.36 13.10
N ALA A 23 2.04 -2.29 12.10
CA ALA A 23 0.92 -1.37 12.11
C ALA A 23 -0.05 -1.64 13.28
N TYR A 24 -0.37 -2.91 13.53
CA TYR A 24 -1.19 -3.32 14.68
C TYR A 24 -0.54 -2.91 16.01
N THR A 25 0.76 -3.19 16.17
CA THR A 25 1.51 -2.85 17.38
C THR A 25 1.52 -1.34 17.63
N VAL A 26 1.74 -0.54 16.59
CA VAL A 26 1.69 0.93 16.67
C VAL A 26 0.30 1.40 17.11
N CYS A 27 -0.76 0.79 16.59
CA CYS A 27 -2.14 1.11 17.00
C CYS A 27 -2.37 0.78 18.48
N CYS A 28 -1.93 -0.39 18.96
CA CYS A 28 -2.03 -0.78 20.36
C CYS A 28 -1.28 0.19 21.29
N ILE A 29 -0.03 0.52 20.98
CA ILE A 29 0.78 1.45 21.78
C ILE A 29 0.14 2.85 21.84
N SER A 30 -0.48 3.27 20.74
CA SER A 30 -1.08 4.59 20.60
C SER A 30 -2.55 4.65 21.02
N ASN A 31 -3.10 3.58 21.60
CA ASN A 31 -4.53 3.45 21.95
C ASN A 31 -5.47 3.83 20.80
N THR A 32 -5.09 3.50 19.57
CA THR A 32 -5.91 3.74 18.37
C THR A 32 -6.55 2.43 17.93
N PRO A 33 -7.87 2.41 17.68
CA PRO A 33 -8.54 1.20 17.21
C PRO A 33 -8.06 0.80 15.81
N PHE A 34 -7.69 -0.48 15.65
CA PHE A 34 -7.26 -1.03 14.36
C PHE A 34 -8.45 -1.31 13.42
N TYR A 35 -9.62 -1.56 13.99
CA TYR A 35 -10.89 -1.76 13.30
C TYR A 35 -11.95 -0.85 13.91
N ASN A 36 -13.02 -0.57 13.17
CA ASN A 36 -14.09 0.30 13.64
C ASN A 36 -14.77 -0.25 14.92
N PRO A 37 -14.69 0.47 16.06
CA PRO A 37 -15.24 0.00 17.34
C PRO A 37 -16.77 0.06 17.41
N GLU A 38 -17.42 0.74 16.47
CA GLU A 38 -18.89 0.90 16.42
C GLU A 38 -19.58 -0.22 15.60
N LEU A 39 -18.81 -1.15 15.02
CA LEU A 39 -19.38 -2.25 14.27
C LEU A 39 -20.08 -3.26 15.19
N THR A 40 -21.25 -3.72 14.77
CA THR A 40 -21.88 -4.90 15.39
C THR A 40 -21.01 -6.14 15.14
N VAL A 41 -21.09 -7.14 16.02
CA VAL A 41 -20.32 -8.39 15.91
C VAL A 41 -20.44 -9.02 14.52
N ASN A 42 -21.66 -9.08 13.96
CA ASN A 42 -21.87 -9.65 12.62
C ASN A 42 -21.14 -8.85 11.53
N LYS A 43 -21.21 -7.50 11.57
CA LYS A 43 -20.51 -6.66 10.60
C LYS A 43 -19.00 -6.77 10.75
N LEU A 44 -18.49 -6.87 11.98
CA LEU A 44 -17.08 -7.09 12.24
C LEU A 44 -16.60 -8.42 11.65
N ILE A 45 -17.32 -9.51 11.87
CA ILE A 45 -17.00 -10.83 11.29
C ILE A 45 -16.97 -10.75 9.76
N THR A 46 -17.98 -10.15 9.13
CA THR A 46 -18.01 -9.98 7.68
C THR A 46 -16.85 -9.12 7.17
N SER A 47 -16.53 -8.02 7.85
CA SER A 47 -15.39 -7.16 7.49
C SER A 47 -14.05 -7.89 7.60
N VAL A 48 -13.83 -8.63 8.69
CA VAL A 48 -12.61 -9.44 8.87
C VAL A 48 -12.50 -10.55 7.83
N ALA A 49 -13.61 -11.25 7.53
CA ALA A 49 -13.64 -12.27 6.50
C ALA A 49 -13.29 -11.68 5.11
N GLN A 50 -13.91 -10.55 4.74
CA GLN A 50 -13.62 -9.86 3.48
C GLN A 50 -12.16 -9.37 3.42
N SER A 51 -11.67 -8.79 4.51
CA SER A 51 -10.27 -8.32 4.61
C SER A 51 -9.29 -9.48 4.44
N SER A 52 -9.62 -10.65 5.01
CA SER A 52 -8.78 -11.85 4.90
C SER A 52 -8.75 -12.42 3.49
N LEU A 53 -9.89 -12.42 2.79
CA LEU A 53 -9.97 -12.81 1.38
C LEU A 53 -9.15 -11.85 0.50
N ASN A 54 -9.33 -10.54 0.68
CA ASN A 54 -8.61 -9.52 -0.06
C ASN A 54 -7.10 -9.58 0.22
N LEU A 55 -6.70 -9.82 1.46
CA LEU A 55 -5.30 -10.04 1.82
C LEU A 55 -4.72 -11.26 1.09
N GLY A 56 -5.48 -12.34 0.96
CA GLY A 56 -5.08 -13.50 0.15
C GLY A 56 -4.83 -13.15 -1.31
N VAL A 57 -5.71 -12.34 -1.91
CA VAL A 57 -5.54 -11.84 -3.29
C VAL A 57 -4.28 -10.97 -3.40
N ILE A 58 -4.12 -9.97 -2.54
CA ILE A 58 -2.97 -9.06 -2.52
C ILE A 58 -1.66 -9.85 -2.38
N CYS A 59 -1.61 -10.82 -1.46
CA CYS A 59 -0.44 -11.69 -1.28
C CYS A 59 -0.17 -12.53 -2.54
N GLY A 60 -1.20 -13.06 -3.19
CA GLY A 60 -1.08 -13.78 -4.45
C GLY A 60 -0.50 -12.91 -5.57
N GLU A 61 -1.02 -11.69 -5.73
CA GLU A 61 -0.52 -10.71 -6.70
C GLU A 61 0.93 -10.31 -6.41
N ALA A 62 1.28 -10.12 -5.14
CA ALA A 62 2.65 -9.81 -4.72
C ALA A 62 3.63 -10.95 -5.02
N VAL A 63 3.23 -12.21 -4.77
CA VAL A 63 4.04 -13.39 -5.13
C VAL A 63 4.21 -13.50 -6.64
N LEU A 64 3.12 -13.34 -7.42
CA LEU A 64 3.17 -13.37 -8.88
C LEU A 64 4.06 -12.27 -9.43
N GLY A 65 3.91 -11.04 -8.93
CA GLY A 65 4.80 -9.93 -9.24
C GLY A 65 6.25 -10.31 -8.97
N ALA A 66 6.55 -10.74 -7.73
CA ALA A 66 7.90 -11.08 -7.31
C ALA A 66 8.55 -12.17 -8.18
N LEU A 67 7.79 -13.20 -8.57
CA LEU A 67 8.28 -14.23 -9.49
C LEU A 67 8.64 -13.67 -10.88
N LEU A 68 7.95 -12.62 -11.33
CA LEU A 68 8.24 -11.97 -12.61
C LEU A 68 9.46 -11.04 -12.51
N TYR A 69 9.63 -10.29 -11.43
CA TYR A 69 10.65 -9.24 -11.37
C TYR A 69 11.93 -9.61 -10.60
N TYR A 70 11.90 -10.56 -9.65
CA TYR A 70 13.10 -10.95 -8.87
C TYR A 70 14.30 -11.34 -9.76
N PRO A 71 14.11 -12.05 -10.90
CA PRO A 71 15.22 -12.36 -11.80
C PRO A 71 15.92 -11.13 -12.40
N TYR A 72 15.27 -9.96 -12.40
CA TYR A 72 15.79 -8.71 -12.96
C TYR A 72 16.28 -7.73 -11.89
N MET A 73 16.18 -8.09 -10.61
CA MET A 73 16.68 -7.26 -9.53
C MET A 73 18.21 -7.25 -9.52
N ASP A 74 18.78 -6.16 -8.98
CA ASP A 74 20.22 -6.09 -8.84
C ASP A 74 20.70 -7.10 -7.79
N ASN A 75 21.66 -7.92 -8.17
CA ASN A 75 22.27 -8.91 -7.28
C ASN A 75 23.51 -8.35 -6.57
N GLU A 76 23.96 -7.15 -6.95
CA GLU A 76 25.12 -6.52 -6.35
C GLU A 76 24.78 -5.87 -5.00
N ASN A 77 25.76 -5.91 -4.09
CA ASN A 77 25.67 -5.14 -2.86
C ASN A 77 25.94 -3.67 -3.16
N HIS A 78 24.95 -2.83 -2.87
CA HIS A 78 25.07 -1.40 -3.02
C HIS A 78 25.79 -0.76 -1.83
N THR A 79 26.52 0.32 -2.09
CA THR A 79 26.98 1.20 -1.01
C THR A 79 25.79 1.88 -0.34
N LEU A 80 25.94 2.30 0.92
CA LEU A 80 24.86 3.01 1.63
C LEU A 80 24.32 4.21 0.84
N SER A 81 25.22 4.99 0.21
CA SER A 81 24.82 6.15 -0.60
C SER A 81 24.00 5.74 -1.82
N THR A 82 24.40 4.65 -2.49
CA THR A 82 23.67 4.08 -3.63
C THR A 82 22.29 3.59 -3.19
N SER A 83 22.22 2.82 -2.09
CA SER A 83 20.96 2.32 -1.53
C SER A 83 19.99 3.44 -1.17
N LEU A 84 20.45 4.47 -0.46
CA LEU A 84 19.61 5.61 -0.12
C LEU A 84 19.10 6.34 -1.37
N THR A 85 19.94 6.50 -2.39
CA THR A 85 19.56 7.12 -3.66
C THR A 85 18.52 6.28 -4.40
N ASN A 86 18.71 4.96 -4.47
CA ASN A 86 17.79 4.05 -5.14
C ASN A 86 16.45 3.99 -4.40
N ILE A 87 16.46 3.87 -3.08
CA ILE A 87 15.24 3.91 -2.25
C ILE A 87 14.48 5.22 -2.47
N ALA A 88 15.16 6.37 -2.48
CA ALA A 88 14.53 7.66 -2.70
C ALA A 88 13.90 7.77 -4.10
N LYS A 89 14.63 7.37 -5.14
CA LYS A 89 14.12 7.37 -6.53
C LYS A 89 12.94 6.42 -6.69
N TYR A 90 13.04 5.22 -6.14
CA TYR A 90 11.97 4.22 -6.19
C TYR A 90 10.72 4.72 -5.48
N SER A 91 10.86 5.26 -4.27
CA SER A 91 9.75 5.82 -3.50
C SER A 91 9.09 7.00 -4.23
N LEU A 92 9.88 7.89 -4.84
CA LEU A 92 9.36 8.99 -5.65
C LEU A 92 8.51 8.48 -6.85
N LEU A 93 8.94 7.40 -7.49
CA LEU A 93 8.18 6.77 -8.58
C LEU A 93 6.92 6.07 -8.09
N ILE A 94 6.95 5.39 -6.93
CA ILE A 94 5.73 4.87 -6.29
C ILE A 94 4.73 6.01 -6.12
N GLU A 95 5.14 7.11 -5.49
CA GLU A 95 4.25 8.26 -5.25
C GLU A 95 3.70 8.84 -6.56
N LEU A 96 4.51 8.88 -7.61
CA LEU A 96 4.09 9.39 -8.92
C LEU A 96 3.04 8.48 -9.56
N PHE A 97 3.34 7.18 -9.67
CA PHE A 97 2.44 6.22 -10.30
C PHE A 97 1.15 6.07 -9.50
N TYR A 98 1.25 6.01 -8.17
CA TYR A 98 0.09 5.99 -7.30
C TYR A 98 -0.74 7.25 -7.43
N TYR A 99 -0.14 8.45 -7.40
CA TYR A 99 -0.86 9.71 -7.58
C TYR A 99 -1.64 9.74 -8.89
N VAL A 100 -1.00 9.38 -10.00
CA VAL A 100 -1.64 9.37 -11.33
C VAL A 100 -2.79 8.36 -11.36
N TYR A 101 -2.55 7.14 -10.89
CA TYR A 101 -3.55 6.08 -10.81
C TYR A 101 -4.76 6.49 -9.97
N HIS A 102 -4.50 6.90 -8.73
CA HIS A 102 -5.52 7.22 -7.75
C HIS A 102 -6.35 8.44 -8.19
N ARG A 103 -5.70 9.52 -8.63
CA ARG A 103 -6.41 10.69 -9.18
C ARG A 103 -7.23 10.33 -10.41
N TYR A 104 -6.70 9.50 -11.31
CA TYR A 104 -7.43 9.05 -12.50
C TYR A 104 -8.72 8.30 -12.12
N LEU A 105 -8.68 7.42 -11.12
CA LEU A 105 -9.88 6.73 -10.65
C LEU A 105 -10.93 7.73 -10.17
N HIS A 106 -10.54 8.71 -9.35
CA HIS A 106 -11.47 9.70 -8.80
C HIS A 106 -12.11 10.64 -9.83
N VAL A 107 -11.45 10.91 -10.96
CA VAL A 107 -12.00 11.80 -12.02
C VAL A 107 -12.67 11.06 -13.16
N SER A 108 -12.51 9.74 -13.24
CA SER A 108 -13.04 8.92 -14.33
C SER A 108 -14.27 8.11 -13.91
N LYS A 109 -14.97 7.53 -14.90
CA LYS A 109 -16.11 6.63 -14.65
C LYS A 109 -15.71 5.33 -13.95
N TRP A 110 -14.40 5.01 -13.93
CA TRP A 110 -13.87 3.81 -13.30
C TRP A 110 -13.96 3.85 -11.77
N TYR A 111 -14.14 5.03 -11.15
CA TYR A 111 -14.38 5.17 -9.73
C TYR A 111 -15.43 4.19 -9.21
N LEU A 112 -16.61 4.16 -9.85
CA LEU A 112 -17.76 3.37 -9.39
C LEU A 112 -17.52 1.86 -9.45
N ILE A 113 -16.61 1.41 -10.30
CA ILE A 113 -16.34 -0.01 -10.53
C ILE A 113 -15.15 -0.48 -9.70
N ILE A 114 -14.10 0.35 -9.63
CA ILE A 114 -12.80 -0.04 -9.09
C ILE A 114 -12.65 0.44 -7.65
N HIS A 115 -12.92 1.73 -7.39
CA HIS A 115 -12.44 2.40 -6.17
C HIS A 115 -13.54 2.75 -5.17
N GLN A 116 -14.81 2.79 -5.57
CA GLN A 116 -15.92 3.17 -4.69
C GLN A 116 -16.02 2.25 -3.47
N GLN A 117 -15.69 0.97 -3.61
CA GLN A 117 -15.67 0.02 -2.49
C GLN A 117 -14.73 0.47 -1.37
N HIS A 118 -13.57 1.02 -1.72
CA HIS A 118 -12.60 1.56 -0.76
C HIS A 118 -13.18 2.74 0.03
N HIS A 119 -13.98 3.57 -0.63
CA HIS A 119 -14.61 4.77 -0.06
C HIS A 119 -15.95 4.53 0.65
N VAL A 120 -16.35 3.26 0.87
CA VAL A 120 -17.60 2.96 1.58
C VAL A 120 -17.57 3.51 3.01
N ASN A 121 -16.42 3.45 3.68
CA ASN A 121 -16.24 3.99 5.03
C ASN A 121 -15.63 5.39 4.94
N ILE A 122 -16.38 6.39 5.42
CA ILE A 122 -15.90 7.78 5.56
C ILE A 122 -15.00 7.92 6.80
N HIS A 123 -15.34 7.19 7.87
CA HIS A 123 -14.52 7.05 9.05
C HIS A 123 -13.69 5.79 8.92
N VAL A 124 -12.47 5.96 8.39
CA VAL A 124 -11.55 4.85 8.13
C VAL A 124 -10.74 4.48 9.35
N TYR A 125 -10.43 3.19 9.42
CA TYR A 125 -9.58 2.53 10.39
C TYR A 125 -8.52 1.70 9.64
N PRO A 126 -7.38 1.37 10.27
CA PRO A 126 -6.30 0.63 9.63
C PRO A 126 -6.71 -0.62 8.83
N LEU A 127 -7.66 -1.41 9.35
CA LEU A 127 -8.17 -2.60 8.66
C LEU A 127 -8.89 -2.27 7.33
N ASP A 128 -9.49 -1.08 7.20
CA ASP A 128 -10.22 -0.66 5.99
C ASP A 128 -9.32 -0.54 4.76
N THR A 129 -8.00 -0.45 4.95
CA THR A 129 -7.01 -0.56 3.86
C THR A 129 -7.19 -1.81 3.01
N LEU A 130 -7.70 -2.90 3.61
CA LEU A 130 -7.93 -4.18 2.93
C LEU A 130 -9.32 -4.27 2.27
N GLN A 131 -10.19 -3.27 2.44
CA GLN A 131 -11.54 -3.23 1.86
C GLN A 131 -11.52 -2.66 0.44
N ILE A 132 -10.79 -3.31 -0.45
CA ILE A 132 -10.59 -2.90 -1.85
C ILE A 132 -11.19 -3.92 -2.81
N SER A 133 -11.48 -3.49 -4.03
CA SER A 133 -11.85 -4.42 -5.10
C SER A 133 -10.60 -5.12 -5.65
N ILE A 134 -10.77 -6.27 -6.32
CA ILE A 134 -9.65 -6.99 -6.95
C ILE A 134 -8.97 -6.10 -8.00
N LEU A 135 -9.73 -5.36 -8.81
CA LEU A 135 -9.17 -4.47 -9.82
C LEU A 135 -8.38 -3.30 -9.21
N ASP A 136 -8.82 -2.81 -8.05
CA ASP A 136 -8.12 -1.77 -7.30
C ASP A 136 -6.80 -2.32 -6.74
N SER A 137 -6.85 -3.53 -6.15
CA SER A 137 -5.67 -4.26 -5.70
C SER A 137 -4.64 -4.43 -6.81
N THR A 138 -5.05 -4.93 -7.98
CA THR A 138 -4.16 -5.10 -9.13
C THR A 138 -3.54 -3.78 -9.55
N GLY A 139 -4.34 -2.72 -9.66
CA GLY A 139 -3.86 -1.40 -10.06
C GLY A 139 -2.85 -0.82 -9.07
N MET A 140 -3.14 -0.89 -7.76
CA MET A 140 -2.21 -0.49 -6.71
C MET A 140 -0.92 -1.32 -6.75
N MET A 141 -1.02 -2.63 -6.92
CA MET A 141 0.16 -3.51 -7.03
C MET A 141 1.04 -3.12 -8.22
N LEU A 142 0.44 -2.76 -9.36
CA LEU A 142 1.19 -2.25 -10.51
C LEU A 142 1.95 -0.97 -10.17
N THR A 143 1.37 -0.05 -9.40
CA THR A 143 2.09 1.18 -8.98
C THR A 143 3.30 0.90 -8.09
N LEU A 144 3.28 -0.21 -7.33
CA LEU A 144 4.40 -0.65 -6.51
C LEU A 144 5.48 -1.38 -7.31
N ILE A 145 5.09 -2.08 -8.38
CA ILE A 145 5.99 -2.90 -9.22
C ILE A 145 6.67 -2.07 -10.32
N LEU A 146 5.94 -1.15 -10.96
CA LEU A 146 6.43 -0.36 -12.10
C LEU A 146 7.76 0.37 -11.85
N PRO A 147 8.08 0.92 -10.66
CA PRO A 147 9.36 1.58 -10.41
C PRO A 147 10.60 0.70 -10.65
N MET A 148 10.48 -0.63 -10.57
CA MET A 148 11.60 -1.55 -10.89
C MET A 148 12.08 -1.45 -12.33
N LEU A 149 11.26 -0.96 -13.25
CA LEU A 149 11.67 -0.75 -14.64
C LEU A 149 12.63 0.43 -14.80
N PHE A 150 12.76 1.28 -13.77
CA PHE A 150 13.50 2.54 -13.83
C PHE A 150 14.62 2.66 -12.80
N VAL A 151 14.58 1.83 -11.74
CA VAL A 151 15.52 1.91 -10.63
C VAL A 151 16.04 0.51 -10.30
N ASN A 152 17.35 0.35 -10.38
CA ASN A 152 18.03 -0.89 -9.99
C ASN A 152 18.08 -0.98 -8.47
N VAL A 153 17.11 -1.68 -7.88
CA VAL A 153 17.08 -2.00 -6.45
C VAL A 153 17.50 -3.44 -6.23
N ASN A 154 18.25 -3.68 -5.16
CA ASN A 154 18.49 -5.05 -4.68
C ASN A 154 17.33 -5.52 -3.77
N LEU A 155 17.36 -6.80 -3.40
CA LEU A 155 16.28 -7.42 -2.61
C LEU A 155 16.05 -6.73 -1.26
N LEU A 156 17.13 -6.33 -0.58
CA LEU A 156 17.03 -5.67 0.72
C LEU A 156 16.32 -4.32 0.60
N GLU A 157 16.74 -3.50 -0.37
CA GLU A 157 16.14 -2.19 -0.65
C GLU A 157 14.67 -2.31 -0.97
N HIS A 158 14.31 -3.22 -1.90
CA HIS A 158 12.92 -3.47 -2.27
C HIS A 158 12.07 -3.91 -1.08
N ASN A 159 12.56 -4.88 -0.28
CA ASN A 159 11.82 -5.36 0.90
C ASN A 159 11.62 -4.26 1.95
N LEU A 160 12.62 -3.39 2.14
CA LEU A 160 12.51 -2.24 3.03
C LEU A 160 11.47 -1.23 2.52
N ILE A 161 11.49 -0.91 1.22
CA ILE A 161 10.51 -0.01 0.60
C ILE A 161 9.10 -0.60 0.76
N MET A 162 8.89 -1.86 0.40
CA MET A 162 7.58 -2.52 0.53
C MET A 162 7.11 -2.55 1.98
N TYR A 163 7.99 -2.83 2.94
CA TYR A 163 7.66 -2.79 4.37
C TYR A 163 7.17 -1.39 4.79
N ILE A 164 7.87 -0.33 4.40
CA ILE A 164 7.50 1.05 4.72
C ILE A 164 6.15 1.40 4.09
N TYR A 165 5.96 1.09 2.80
CA TYR A 165 4.74 1.41 2.07
C TYR A 165 3.53 0.65 2.59
N LEU A 166 3.64 -0.66 2.85
CA LEU A 166 2.54 -1.46 3.39
C LEU A 166 2.19 -1.04 4.83
N THR A 167 3.18 -0.83 5.68
CA THR A 167 2.94 -0.35 7.05
C THR A 167 2.29 1.04 7.04
N GLY A 168 2.80 1.94 6.21
CA GLY A 168 2.27 3.29 6.05
C GLY A 168 0.86 3.30 5.47
N ALA A 169 0.57 2.46 4.47
CA ALA A 169 -0.76 2.32 3.87
C ALA A 169 -1.80 1.97 4.94
N ILE A 170 -1.46 1.01 5.82
CA ILE A 170 -2.33 0.59 6.92
C ILE A 170 -2.50 1.74 7.92
N LEU A 171 -1.41 2.38 8.33
CA LEU A 171 -1.46 3.42 9.37
C LEU A 171 -2.11 4.74 8.91
N THR A 172 -2.05 5.06 7.61
CA THR A 172 -2.66 6.28 7.05
C THR A 172 -4.19 6.22 6.99
N HIS A 173 -4.80 5.03 7.09
CA HIS A 173 -6.24 4.86 7.38
C HIS A 173 -6.58 5.12 8.85
N SER A 174 -5.81 6.00 9.48
CA SER A 174 -6.06 6.53 10.81
C SER A 174 -5.43 7.92 10.89
N LYS A 175 -5.70 8.66 11.96
CA LYS A 175 -5.05 9.96 12.21
C LYS A 175 -3.69 9.83 12.91
N LEU A 176 -3.11 8.62 13.00
CA LEU A 176 -1.86 8.38 13.72
C LEU A 176 -0.64 9.06 13.10
N LEU A 177 -0.48 8.91 11.79
CA LEU A 177 0.66 9.49 11.07
C LEU A 177 0.29 10.88 10.54
N VAL A 178 -0.77 10.93 9.74
CA VAL A 178 -1.27 12.14 9.08
C VAL A 178 -2.78 12.03 8.87
N SER A 179 -3.50 13.15 8.89
CA SER A 179 -4.95 13.19 8.62
C SER A 179 -5.31 13.17 7.13
N ARG A 180 -4.33 13.29 6.23
CA ARG A 180 -4.58 13.55 4.80
C ARG A 180 -5.43 12.50 4.11
N HIS A 181 -5.15 11.22 4.34
CA HIS A 181 -5.93 10.13 3.74
C HIS A 181 -7.34 10.05 4.36
N VAL A 182 -7.48 10.34 5.66
CA VAL A 182 -8.80 10.48 6.29
C VAL A 182 -9.61 11.62 5.66
N ILE A 183 -8.97 12.76 5.36
CA ILE A 183 -9.61 13.89 4.65
C ILE A 183 -9.96 13.50 3.21
N HIS A 184 -9.11 12.70 2.56
CA HIS A 184 -9.36 12.16 1.24
C HIS A 184 -10.64 11.32 1.21
N HIS A 185 -10.83 10.38 2.15
CA HIS A 185 -12.06 9.59 2.28
C HIS A 185 -13.32 10.44 2.53
N GLN A 186 -13.17 11.64 3.10
CA GLN A 186 -14.29 12.56 3.35
C GLN A 186 -14.65 13.42 2.15
N LYS A 187 -13.65 13.81 1.34
CA LYS A 187 -13.82 14.81 0.26
C LYS A 187 -13.72 14.22 -1.15
N CYS A 188 -13.08 13.07 -1.32
CA CYS A 188 -12.84 12.34 -2.58
C CYS A 188 -12.20 13.18 -3.72
N LYS A 189 -11.57 14.33 -3.42
CA LYS A 189 -11.11 15.32 -4.42
C LYS A 189 -9.70 15.89 -4.17
N CYS A 190 -9.02 15.42 -3.13
CA CYS A 190 -7.73 15.93 -2.68
C CYS A 190 -6.89 14.79 -2.09
N ASN A 191 -5.61 15.02 -1.79
CA ASN A 191 -4.70 14.11 -1.10
C ASN A 191 -4.61 12.73 -1.78
N PHE A 192 -4.17 12.71 -3.04
CA PHE A 192 -4.10 11.49 -3.86
C PHE A 192 -2.77 10.72 -3.73
N CYS A 193 -1.73 11.31 -3.16
CA CYS A 193 -0.46 10.62 -2.90
C CYS A 193 -0.63 9.48 -1.89
N PHE A 194 0.30 8.53 -1.91
CA PHE A 194 0.25 7.35 -1.07
C PHE A 194 0.69 7.69 0.36
N LEU A 195 1.97 8.01 0.55
CA LEU A 195 2.54 8.35 1.87
C LEU A 195 3.13 9.75 1.91
N PHE A 196 3.79 10.17 0.84
CA PHE A 196 4.45 11.48 0.77
C PHE A 196 3.71 12.41 -0.19
N PRO A 197 3.24 13.59 0.25
CA PRO A 197 2.31 14.45 -0.51
C PRO A 197 3.03 15.28 -1.60
N ILE A 198 4.10 14.75 -2.18
CA ILE A 198 4.99 15.50 -3.08
C ILE A 198 4.20 15.97 -4.31
N PHE A 199 3.41 15.07 -4.91
CA PHE A 199 2.61 15.39 -6.08
C PHE A 199 1.31 16.11 -5.73
N ASP A 200 0.74 15.88 -4.55
CA ASP A 200 -0.36 16.71 -4.06
C ASP A 200 0.04 18.18 -3.92
N TYR A 201 1.25 18.44 -3.41
CA TYR A 201 1.79 19.79 -3.36
C TYR A 201 2.05 20.34 -4.77
N ALA A 202 2.73 19.58 -5.62
CA ALA A 202 3.11 20.02 -6.96
C ALA A 202 1.91 20.34 -7.87
N PHE A 203 0.80 19.61 -7.73
CA PHE A 203 -0.39 19.77 -8.55
C PHE A 203 -1.55 20.50 -7.84
N GLY A 204 -1.33 21.04 -6.65
CA GLY A 204 -2.34 21.81 -5.91
C GLY A 204 -3.55 20.98 -5.47
N THR A 205 -3.34 19.71 -5.12
CA THR A 205 -4.38 18.80 -4.60
C THR A 205 -4.19 18.47 -3.12
N LEU A 206 -3.25 19.13 -2.44
CA LEU A 206 -3.03 18.99 -0.99
C LEU A 206 -4.11 19.73 -0.19
N GLU A 207 -4.70 19.05 0.78
CA GLU A 207 -5.64 19.60 1.76
C GLU A 207 -5.26 19.15 3.17
N THR A 208 -5.25 20.07 4.14
CA THR A 208 -4.80 19.84 5.52
C THR A 208 -5.92 19.88 6.54
#